data_AF-A0AA36J3B0-F1
#
_entry.id   AF-A0AA36J3B0-F1
#
_cell.length_a   1.000
_cell.length_b   1.000
_cell.length_c   1.000
_cell.angle_alpha   90.00
_cell.angle_beta   90.00
_cell.angle_gamma   90.00
#
_symmetry.space_group_name_H-M   'P 1'
#
loop_
_entity.id
_entity.type
_entity.pdbx_description
1 polymer ?
#
loop_
_entity_poly.entity_id
_entity_poly.type
_entity_poly.pdbx_seq_one_letter_code
_entity_poly.pdbx_strand_id
1 'polypeptide(L)'
;RPQIPRRKVGTYANISRRVAGGTKYRASIALCNLRLQARPRSCLGAAQDDLELLAKLRRDVSNASGPFEDRVRCALSPEASSDRLAVARCGITLQVATSALCRRVLLSPAYDLRALDAALGAWGRLRAAQCSGLPK
;
A
#
# COMPACT_ATOMS: atom_id res chain seq x y z
N ARG A 1 19.26 22.94 6.66
CA ARG A 1 18.33 21.78 6.65
C ARG A 1 18.78 20.81 5.57
N PRO A 2 19.11 19.54 5.86
CA PRO A 2 19.53 18.62 4.81
C PRO A 2 18.32 18.14 4.00
N GLN A 3 18.34 18.39 2.69
CA GLN A 3 17.40 17.82 1.72
C GLN A 3 17.62 16.31 1.63
N ILE A 4 16.57 15.54 1.90
CA ILE A 4 16.60 14.08 1.75
C ILE A 4 16.46 13.76 0.26
N PRO A 5 17.36 12.96 -0.34
CA PRO A 5 17.19 12.51 -1.71
C PRO A 5 15.96 11.63 -1.80
N ARG A 6 14.89 12.14 -2.41
CA ARG A 6 13.76 11.34 -2.87
C ARG A 6 14.25 10.52 -4.07
N ARG A 7 14.84 9.35 -3.83
CA ARG A 7 14.96 8.34 -4.89
C ARG A 7 13.54 7.88 -5.24
N LYS A 8 12.98 8.49 -6.29
CA LYS A 8 11.72 8.05 -6.90
C LYS A 8 11.98 6.74 -7.62
N VAL A 9 11.76 5.62 -6.95
CA VAL A 9 11.68 4.31 -7.62
C VAL A 9 10.25 4.18 -8.13
N GLY A 10 9.99 4.74 -9.32
CA GLY A 10 8.66 4.81 -9.94
C GLY A 10 7.69 5.78 -9.26
N THR A 11 6.75 6.35 -10.03
CA THR A 11 5.81 7.43 -9.61
C THR A 11 4.87 7.03 -8.44
N TYR A 12 4.94 5.79 -7.99
CA TYR A 12 3.96 5.16 -7.10
C TYR A 12 4.58 4.42 -5.91
N ALA A 13 5.90 4.28 -5.84
CA ALA A 13 6.62 3.61 -4.77
C ALA A 13 7.48 4.63 -4.00
N ASN A 14 7.52 4.53 -2.68
CA ASN A 14 8.20 5.52 -1.84
C ASN A 14 8.68 4.92 -0.52
N ILE A 15 9.89 5.29 -0.09
CA ILE A 15 10.40 5.11 1.27
C ILE A 15 10.33 6.44 2.01
N SER A 16 9.52 6.49 3.07
CA SER A 16 9.42 7.65 3.95
C SER A 16 10.31 7.50 5.18
N ARG A 17 10.90 8.61 5.65
CA ARG A 17 11.76 8.68 6.85
C ARG A 17 11.06 9.49 7.95
N ARG A 18 10.97 8.94 9.16
CA ARG A 18 10.56 9.66 10.39
C ARG A 18 11.71 9.66 11.39
N VAL A 19 11.83 10.73 12.20
CA VAL A 19 12.98 10.94 13.11
C VAL A 19 12.57 11.05 14.58
N ALA A 20 11.28 11.15 14.90
CA ALA A 20 10.80 11.23 16.27
C ALA A 20 11.06 9.90 17.02
N GLY A 21 11.92 9.94 18.05
CA GLY A 21 12.35 8.76 18.80
C GLY A 21 13.30 7.82 18.06
N GLY A 22 13.98 8.31 17.01
CA GLY A 22 14.92 7.55 16.19
C GLY A 22 14.55 7.52 14.70
N THR A 23 15.53 7.21 13.84
CA THR A 23 15.30 7.14 12.39
C THR A 23 14.54 5.86 12.04
N LYS A 24 13.34 6.02 11.48
CA LYS A 24 12.52 4.91 10.97
C LYS A 24 12.23 5.11 9.48
N TYR A 25 12.38 4.04 8.71
CA TYR A 25 12.11 3.98 7.29
C TYR A 25 10.84 3.17 7.04
N ARG A 26 10.00 3.58 6.11
CA ARG A 26 8.77 2.86 5.77
C ARG A 26 8.59 2.82 4.26
N ALA A 27 8.52 1.62 3.69
CA ALA A 27 8.16 1.38 2.30
C ALA A 27 6.65 1.47 2.09
N SER A 28 6.25 1.98 0.92
CA SER A 28 4.86 2.00 0.51
C SER A 28 4.71 2.03 -1.01
N ILE A 29 3.62 1.45 -1.52
CA ILE A 29 3.27 1.49 -2.94
C ILE A 29 1.77 1.74 -3.13
N ALA A 30 1.41 2.46 -4.18
CA ALA A 30 0.02 2.69 -4.58
C ALA A 30 -0.45 1.69 -5.65
N LEU A 31 -1.71 1.29 -5.53
CA LEU A 31 -2.45 0.30 -6.32
C LEU A 31 -3.89 0.80 -6.50
N CYS A 32 -4.18 1.53 -7.56
CA CYS A 32 -5.56 1.94 -7.91
C CYS A 32 -6.36 2.53 -6.73
N ASN A 33 -5.92 3.61 -6.07
CA ASN A 33 -6.56 4.17 -4.85
C ASN A 33 -6.49 3.28 -3.59
N LEU A 34 -5.76 2.17 -3.62
CA LEU A 34 -5.31 1.41 -2.46
C LEU A 34 -3.81 1.67 -2.26
N ARG A 35 -3.35 1.79 -1.02
CA ARG A 35 -1.95 1.98 -0.69
C ARG A 35 -1.51 0.88 0.26
N LEU A 36 -0.50 0.12 -0.14
CA LEU A 36 0.17 -0.84 0.73
C LEU A 36 1.31 -0.13 1.46
N GLN A 37 1.43 -0.38 2.75
CA GLN A 37 2.50 0.16 3.60
C GLN A 37 3.12 -0.96 4.41
N ALA A 38 4.43 -1.11 4.31
CA ALA A 38 5.18 -1.98 5.20
C ALA A 38 5.22 -1.41 6.62
N ARG A 39 5.54 -2.25 7.60
CA ARG A 39 5.85 -1.75 8.95
C ARG A 39 7.11 -0.87 8.93
N PRO A 40 7.25 0.08 9.87
CA PRO A 40 8.48 0.84 10.02
C PRO A 40 9.70 -0.06 10.31
N ARG A 41 10.84 0.25 9.68
CA ARG A 41 12.15 -0.38 9.86
C ARG A 41 13.14 0.59 10.48
N SER A 42 14.08 0.08 11.26
CA SER A 42 15.18 0.88 11.84
C SER A 42 16.30 1.17 10.83
N CYS A 43 16.45 0.35 9.78
CA CYS A 43 17.47 0.52 8.75
C CYS A 43 16.85 0.71 7.35
N LEU A 44 17.62 1.35 6.45
CA LEU A 44 17.19 1.62 5.08
C LEU A 44 17.14 0.34 4.23
N GLY A 45 18.12 -0.56 4.38
CA GLY A 45 18.18 -1.82 3.62
C GLY A 45 16.92 -2.66 3.78
N ALA A 46 16.46 -2.90 5.02
CA ALA A 46 15.22 -3.64 5.26
C ALA A 46 13.98 -2.96 4.66
N ALA A 47 13.97 -1.61 4.58
CA ALA A 47 12.89 -0.89 3.91
C ALA A 47 13.00 -0.95 2.38
N GLN A 48 14.18 -1.19 1.82
CA GLN A 48 14.35 -1.46 0.39
C GLN A 48 13.86 -2.86 0.04
N ASP A 49 14.20 -3.86 0.85
CA ASP A 49 13.68 -5.24 0.70
C ASP A 49 12.14 -5.25 0.76
N ASP A 50 11.56 -4.53 1.73
CA ASP A 50 10.11 -4.37 1.81
C ASP A 50 9.54 -3.68 0.56
N LEU A 51 10.24 -2.69 -0.01
CA LEU A 51 9.80 -1.99 -1.21
C LEU A 51 9.82 -2.89 -2.45
N GLU A 52 10.85 -3.74 -2.58
CA GLU A 52 10.96 -4.71 -3.66
C GLU A 52 9.84 -5.75 -3.60
N LEU A 53 9.53 -6.26 -2.40
CA LEU A 53 8.38 -7.13 -2.17
C LEU A 53 7.07 -6.43 -2.57
N LEU A 54 6.85 -5.20 -2.10
CA LEU A 54 5.66 -4.42 -2.46
C LEU A 54 5.56 -4.16 -3.98
N ALA A 55 6.69 -3.95 -4.66
CA ALA A 55 6.74 -3.78 -6.10
C ALA A 55 6.44 -5.08 -6.86
N LYS A 56 6.90 -6.24 -6.34
CA LYS A 56 6.54 -7.57 -6.87
C LYS A 56 5.04 -7.81 -6.73
N LEU A 57 4.48 -7.65 -5.53
CA LEU A 57 3.04 -7.79 -5.28
C LEU A 57 2.20 -6.91 -6.21
N ARG A 58 2.64 -5.67 -6.45
CA ARG A 58 1.95 -4.81 -7.41
C ARG A 58 1.98 -5.36 -8.83
N ARG A 59 3.12 -5.87 -9.29
CA ARG A 59 3.25 -6.48 -10.61
C ARG A 59 2.32 -7.69 -10.71
N ASP A 60 2.29 -8.53 -9.68
CA ASP A 60 1.44 -9.72 -9.64
C ASP A 60 -0.05 -9.33 -9.74
N VAL A 61 -0.51 -8.34 -8.96
CA VAL A 61 -1.88 -7.82 -9.05
C VAL A 61 -2.18 -7.23 -10.44
N SER A 62 -1.21 -6.56 -11.06
CA SER A 62 -1.40 -5.91 -12.36
C SER A 62 -1.46 -6.92 -13.51
N ASN A 63 -0.68 -8.00 -13.42
CA ASN A 63 -0.56 -9.03 -14.44
C ASN A 63 -1.61 -10.13 -14.31
N ALA A 64 -2.17 -10.33 -13.11
CA ALA A 64 -3.25 -11.29 -12.90
C ALA A 64 -4.53 -10.86 -13.65
N SER A 65 -5.30 -11.86 -14.08
CA SER A 65 -6.63 -11.69 -14.67
C SER A 65 -7.72 -11.73 -13.59
N GLY A 66 -8.89 -11.20 -13.91
CA GLY A 66 -10.06 -11.19 -13.02
C GLY A 66 -10.28 -9.89 -12.24
N PRO A 67 -11.29 -9.88 -11.34
CA PRO A 67 -11.63 -8.72 -10.52
C PRO A 67 -10.45 -8.21 -9.70
N PHE A 68 -10.37 -6.90 -9.47
CA PHE A 68 -9.26 -6.31 -8.74
C PHE A 68 -9.14 -6.87 -7.31
N GLU A 69 -10.27 -7.04 -6.64
CA GLU A 69 -10.36 -7.56 -5.28
C GLU A 69 -9.78 -8.97 -5.19
N ASP A 70 -10.12 -9.85 -6.12
CA ASP A 70 -9.61 -11.22 -6.15
C ASP A 70 -8.12 -11.26 -6.43
N ARG A 71 -7.63 -10.42 -7.35
CA ARG A 71 -6.19 -10.30 -7.63
C ARG A 71 -5.42 -9.83 -6.40
N VAL A 72 -5.95 -8.87 -5.64
CA VAL A 72 -5.35 -8.39 -4.39
C VAL A 72 -5.39 -9.47 -3.30
N ARG A 73 -6.50 -10.21 -3.18
CA ARG A 73 -6.59 -11.36 -2.26
C ARG A 73 -5.55 -12.42 -2.59
N CYS A 74 -5.41 -12.81 -3.86
CA CYS A 74 -4.42 -13.79 -4.28
C CYS A 74 -2.99 -13.33 -4.00
N ALA A 75 -2.66 -12.07 -4.29
CA ALA A 75 -1.31 -11.55 -4.07
C ALA A 75 -0.96 -11.42 -2.56
N LEU A 76 -1.92 -11.00 -1.73
CA LEU A 76 -1.69 -10.76 -0.30
C LEU A 76 -2.02 -11.95 0.59
N SER A 77 -2.68 -12.98 0.06
CA SER A 77 -3.01 -14.17 0.83
C SER A 77 -1.73 -14.91 1.22
N PRO A 78 -1.52 -15.15 2.52
CA PRO A 78 -0.44 -15.99 2.99
C PRO A 78 -0.62 -17.46 2.58
N GLU A 79 -1.71 -17.82 1.90
CA GLU A 79 -1.96 -19.17 1.39
C GLU A 79 -1.83 -19.25 -0.14
N ALA A 80 -1.75 -18.14 -0.86
CA ALA A 80 -1.66 -18.15 -2.33
C ALA A 80 -0.32 -17.60 -2.84
N SER A 81 0.34 -16.74 -2.07
CA SER A 81 1.62 -16.16 -2.49
C SER A 81 2.76 -17.17 -2.37
N SER A 82 3.74 -17.16 -3.28
CA SER A 82 5.03 -17.84 -3.06
C SER A 82 5.87 -17.15 -1.98
N ASP A 83 5.53 -15.91 -1.63
CA ASP A 83 6.26 -15.06 -0.68
C ASP A 83 5.57 -14.99 0.69
N ARG A 84 4.79 -16.01 1.08
CA ARG A 84 3.96 -16.03 2.32
C ARG A 84 4.69 -15.51 3.55
N LEU A 85 5.90 -16.02 3.78
CA LEU A 85 6.74 -15.65 4.91
C LEU A 85 7.23 -14.20 4.81
N ALA A 86 7.51 -13.71 3.60
CA ALA A 86 7.93 -12.33 3.38
C ALA A 86 6.76 -11.35 3.58
N VAL A 87 5.57 -11.68 3.10
CA VAL A 87 4.33 -10.90 3.29
C VAL A 87 4.01 -10.77 4.79
N ALA A 88 4.04 -11.89 5.52
CA ALA A 88 3.84 -11.90 6.98
C ALA A 88 4.92 -11.07 7.71
N ARG A 89 6.19 -11.23 7.35
CA ARG A 89 7.32 -10.48 7.95
C ARG A 89 7.32 -8.98 7.61
N CYS A 90 6.74 -8.59 6.49
CA CYS A 90 6.64 -7.20 6.03
C CYS A 90 5.61 -6.41 6.86
N GLY A 91 4.63 -7.09 7.47
CA GLY A 91 3.61 -6.44 8.30
C GLY A 91 2.83 -5.40 7.51
N ILE A 92 2.29 -5.82 6.37
CA ILE A 92 1.62 -4.93 5.41
C ILE A 92 0.34 -4.39 6.04
N THR A 93 0.14 -3.09 5.89
CA THR A 93 -1.13 -2.40 6.16
C THR A 93 -1.66 -1.78 4.88
N LEU A 94 -2.98 -1.77 4.74
CA LEU A 94 -3.69 -1.20 3.60
C LEU A 94 -4.33 0.12 4.02
N GLN A 95 -4.21 1.13 3.16
CA GLN A 95 -4.90 2.41 3.30
C GLN A 95 -5.65 2.69 2.00
N VAL A 96 -6.94 3.02 2.10
CA VAL A 96 -7.74 3.41 0.95
C VAL A 96 -7.49 4.89 0.68
N ALA A 97 -6.69 5.19 -0.34
CA ALA A 97 -6.34 6.55 -0.70
C ALA A 97 -7.57 7.27 -1.28
N THR A 98 -8.19 8.10 -0.46
CA THR A 98 -9.14 9.11 -0.92
C THR A 98 -8.38 10.17 -1.72
N SER A 99 -9.02 10.75 -2.74
CA SER A 99 -8.40 11.77 -3.60
C SER A 99 -7.90 12.95 -2.77
N ALA A 100 -7.00 13.76 -3.34
CA ALA A 100 -6.32 14.86 -2.65
C ALA A 100 -7.29 15.86 -1.95
N LEU A 101 -8.54 15.96 -2.42
CA LEU A 101 -9.59 16.79 -1.82
C LEU A 101 -9.98 16.33 -0.40
N CYS A 102 -9.98 15.03 -0.11
CA CYS A 102 -10.34 14.50 1.21
C CYS A 102 -9.18 14.50 2.21
N ARG A 103 -7.93 14.75 1.77
CA ARG A 103 -6.73 14.71 2.62
C ARG A 103 -6.75 15.71 3.79
N ARG A 104 -7.60 16.73 3.74
CA ARG A 104 -7.75 17.71 4.85
C ARG A 104 -8.83 17.32 5.87
N VAL A 105 -9.72 16.38 5.56
CA VAL A 105 -10.93 16.13 6.37
C VAL A 105 -11.03 14.68 6.86
N LEU A 106 -10.53 13.70 6.10
CA LEU A 106 -10.68 12.28 6.46
C LEU A 106 -9.34 11.55 6.34
N LEU A 107 -8.79 11.14 7.49
CA LEU A 107 -7.75 10.12 7.52
C LEU A 107 -8.38 8.80 7.10
N SER A 108 -7.93 8.22 5.98
CA SER A 108 -8.29 6.84 5.69
C SER A 108 -7.80 5.97 6.85
N PRO A 109 -8.67 5.12 7.43
CA PRO A 109 -8.22 4.11 8.36
C PRO A 109 -7.16 3.22 7.71
N ALA A 110 -6.23 2.74 8.53
CA ALA A 110 -5.27 1.73 8.14
C ALA A 110 -5.82 0.36 8.56
N TYR A 111 -5.89 -0.55 7.60
CA TYR A 111 -6.32 -1.93 7.81
C TYR A 111 -5.07 -2.81 7.85
N ASP A 112 -5.00 -3.77 8.77
CA ASP A 112 -3.99 -4.82 8.69
C ASP A 112 -4.43 -5.89 7.67
N LEU A 113 -3.58 -6.89 7.44
CA LEU A 113 -3.92 -8.00 6.54
C LEU A 113 -5.10 -8.85 7.05
N ARG A 114 -5.40 -8.86 8.36
CA ARG A 114 -6.56 -9.58 8.90
C ARG A 114 -7.87 -8.90 8.51
N ALA A 115 -7.84 -7.59 8.33
CA ALA A 115 -8.96 -6.78 7.84
C ALA A 115 -8.91 -6.53 6.32
N LEU A 116 -8.31 -7.44 5.54
CA LEU A 116 -8.16 -7.27 4.08
C LEU A 116 -9.51 -7.08 3.36
N ASP A 117 -10.51 -7.92 3.64
CA ASP A 117 -11.81 -7.80 3.00
C ASP A 117 -12.54 -6.51 3.39
N ALA A 118 -12.35 -6.03 4.62
CA ALA A 118 -12.88 -4.73 5.04
C ALA A 118 -12.22 -3.58 4.26
N ALA A 119 -10.90 -3.66 4.03
CA ALA A 119 -10.16 -2.70 3.22
C ALA A 119 -10.62 -2.70 1.76
N LEU A 120 -10.81 -3.89 1.17
CA LEU A 120 -11.31 -4.05 -0.21
C LEU A 120 -12.76 -3.57 -0.34
N GLY A 121 -13.62 -3.84 0.64
CA GLY A 121 -14.99 -3.30 0.67
C GLY A 121 -15.01 -1.77 0.76
N ALA A 122 -14.15 -1.16 1.58
CA ALA A 122 -14.00 0.29 1.65
C ALA A 122 -13.48 0.89 0.33
N TRP A 123 -12.52 0.20 -0.31
CA TRP A 123 -12.03 0.56 -1.64
C TRP A 123 -13.14 0.49 -2.71
N GLY A 124 -13.93 -0.59 -2.73
CA GLY A 124 -15.03 -0.77 -3.68
C GLY A 124 -16.09 0.31 -3.54
N ARG A 125 -16.47 0.66 -2.30
CA ARG A 125 -17.38 1.78 -2.02
C ARG A 125 -16.83 3.12 -2.50
N LEU A 126 -15.54 3.39 -2.27
CA LEU A 126 -14.90 4.60 -2.78
C LEU A 126 -14.93 4.66 -4.31
N ARG A 127 -14.67 3.54 -4.99
CA ARG A 127 -14.73 3.45 -6.44
C ARG A 127 -16.15 3.67 -6.97
N ALA A 128 -17.14 3.05 -6.36
CA ALA A 128 -18.55 3.25 -6.71
C ALA A 128 -18.97 4.72 -6.55
N ALA A 129 -18.60 5.36 -5.43
CA ALA A 129 -18.88 6.76 -5.17
C ALA A 129 -18.20 7.72 -6.16
N GLN A 130 -16.99 7.39 -6.62
CA GLN A 130 -16.30 8.15 -7.69
C GLN A 130 -17.02 8.03 -9.04
N CYS A 131 -17.61 6.87 -9.33
CA CYS A 131 -18.38 6.66 -10.55
C CYS A 131 -19.77 7.32 -10.51
N SER A 132 -20.38 7.46 -9.32
CA SER A 132 -21.69 8.09 -9.15
C SER A 132 -21.64 9.62 -8.94
N GLY A 133 -20.44 10.18 -8.70
CA GLY A 133 -20.24 11.56 -8.26
C GLY A 133 -19.90 12.61 -9.32
N LEU A 134 -20.14 12.33 -10.61
CA LEU A 134 -19.97 13.32 -11.69
C LEU A 134 -21.34 13.66 -12.30
N PRO A 135 -21.82 14.92 -12.26
CA PRO A 135 -22.63 15.40 -13.37
C PRO A 135 -21.76 15.37 -14.64
N LYS A 136 -22.37 15.00 -15.77
CA LYS A 136 -21.79 15.25 -17.10
C LYS A 136 -21.53 16.73 -17.30
#